data_AF-A0A9P7S3D7-F1
#
_entry.id   AF-A0A9P7S3D7-F1
#
_cell.length_a   1.000
_cell.length_b   1.000
_cell.length_c   1.000
_cell.angle_alpha   90.00
_cell.angle_beta   90.00
_cell.angle_gamma   90.00
#
_symmetry.space_group_name_H-M   'P 1'
#
loop_
_entity.id
_entity.type
_entity.pdbx_description
1 polymer ?
#
loop_
_entity_poly.entity_id
_entity_poly.type
_entity_poly.pdbx_seq_one_letter_code
_entity_poly.pdbx_strand_id
1 'polypeptide(L)'
;MASYLHPFNNLDDFTNGAFHSTITAYCTLHEIAWKNKDRTALFENVVGSESYKSLQLIAPLVGGKQKRLLVTTEYKTALSDAKLWFNGQEVPRTTFTQDESHWMPAVHEDPQMDSDDKGEDLHMGTDKGPDWPTSSEPQGVFIVCGIPGIGKSCFLYYVLVERLLANLPTCFQTHPNDFTYWCDKGVFQCTMERVRLGFVIPSDVWFLLDSNQEVKAPDPDILNTYARVIQAASPRKDRLDWARKENQQPYTWIMKPSPLPELLIMRHFWAPKPTVEEVTEFVANYGPSARSIIGFARQPNRYRAILKEITAGMTLEKLEQLLKKLHRLDAVDEAISHRILGIYPGEERIDRTLGFHTSEIYRLVKEAFGRSWDAQRMFAMFNSVGQTRGTAGHLLEDITGRRC
;
A
#
# COMPACT_ATOMS: atom_id res chain seq x y z
N MET A 1 25.18 14.34 20.27
CA MET A 1 23.86 14.45 19.59
C MET A 1 23.77 15.74 18.76
N ALA A 2 24.06 16.91 19.33
CA ALA A 2 23.88 18.22 18.66
C ALA A 2 24.75 18.48 17.41
N SER A 3 25.88 17.80 17.22
CA SER A 3 26.79 18.02 16.09
C SER A 3 26.39 17.29 14.79
N TYR A 4 25.43 16.36 14.86
CA TYR A 4 25.06 15.48 13.73
C TYR A 4 23.62 15.66 13.25
N LEU A 5 22.81 16.40 14.01
CA LEU A 5 21.45 16.74 13.65
C LEU A 5 21.44 18.20 13.23
N HIS A 6 21.15 18.46 11.95
CA HIS A 6 20.95 19.83 11.47
C HIS A 6 19.49 20.20 11.73
N PRO A 7 19.18 21.04 12.74
CA PRO A 7 17.83 21.53 12.91
C PRO A 7 17.46 22.37 11.69
N PHE A 8 16.26 22.18 11.18
CA PHE A 8 15.73 23.00 10.09
C PHE A 8 15.54 24.48 10.43
N ASN A 9 15.72 24.87 11.70
CA ASN A 9 15.54 26.25 12.15
C ASN A 9 16.68 27.21 11.75
N ASN A 10 17.73 26.72 11.07
CA ASN A 10 18.86 27.53 10.58
C ASN A 10 18.84 27.52 9.04
N LEU A 11 17.95 28.34 8.46
CA LEU A 11 17.58 28.31 7.03
C LEU A 11 18.51 29.10 6.09
N ASP A 12 19.50 29.82 6.63
CA ASP A 12 20.31 30.77 5.87
C ASP A 12 21.24 30.08 4.83
N ASP A 13 21.49 28.78 4.96
CA ASP A 13 22.43 28.04 4.10
C ASP A 13 21.81 27.38 2.85
N PHE A 14 20.48 27.43 2.66
CA PHE A 14 19.80 26.72 1.56
C PHE A 14 19.17 27.66 0.52
N THR A 15 19.86 27.89 -0.60
CA THR A 15 19.41 28.79 -1.67
C THR A 15 18.45 28.16 -2.71
N ASN A 16 18.12 26.87 -2.59
CA ASN A 16 17.21 26.20 -3.52
C ASN A 16 15.74 26.29 -3.03
N GLY A 17 14.91 27.05 -3.74
CA GLY A 17 13.52 27.33 -3.34
C GLY A 17 12.62 26.09 -3.17
N ALA A 18 12.86 25.01 -3.92
CA ALA A 18 12.10 23.77 -3.74
C ALA A 18 12.39 23.11 -2.38
N PHE A 19 13.65 23.08 -1.98
CA PHE A 19 14.09 22.50 -0.70
C PHE A 19 13.54 23.30 0.48
N HIS A 20 13.57 24.63 0.40
CA HIS A 20 12.99 25.51 1.41
C HIS A 20 11.50 25.22 1.64
N SER A 21 10.72 25.05 0.56
CA SER A 21 9.28 24.75 0.67
C SER A 21 9.00 23.44 1.42
N THR A 22 9.80 22.40 1.17
CA THR A 22 9.67 21.10 1.84
C THR A 22 9.98 21.21 3.32
N ILE A 23 11.04 21.93 3.68
CA ILE A 23 11.40 22.18 5.08
C ILE A 23 10.28 22.90 5.81
N THR A 24 9.78 24.00 5.23
CA THR A 24 8.66 24.74 5.83
C THR A 24 7.47 23.83 6.07
N ALA A 25 7.15 22.95 5.11
CA ALA A 25 6.07 21.99 5.28
C ALA A 25 6.31 20.98 6.39
N TYR A 26 7.54 20.49 6.57
CA TYR A 26 7.86 19.59 7.67
C TYR A 26 7.71 20.29 9.03
N CYS A 27 8.25 21.50 9.18
CA CYS A 27 8.11 22.30 10.39
C CYS A 27 6.64 22.63 10.70
N THR A 28 5.85 23.00 9.69
CA THR A 28 4.40 23.24 9.84
C THR A 28 3.68 21.97 10.29
N LEU A 29 3.99 20.81 9.70
CA LEU A 29 3.38 19.55 10.12
C LEU A 29 3.70 19.24 11.59
N HIS A 30 4.95 19.44 12.00
CA HIS A 30 5.38 19.23 13.37
C HIS A 30 4.67 20.15 14.35
N GLU A 31 4.57 21.45 14.02
CA GLU A 31 3.88 22.42 14.87
C GLU A 31 2.40 22.04 15.07
N ILE A 32 1.69 21.72 13.99
CA ILE A 32 0.26 21.36 14.03
C ILE A 32 0.05 20.01 14.73
N ALA A 33 0.77 18.97 14.31
CA ALA A 33 0.54 17.60 14.78
C ALA A 33 1.16 17.32 16.15
N TRP A 34 2.44 17.70 16.34
CA TRP A 34 3.17 17.36 17.56
C TRP A 34 2.91 18.36 18.68
N LYS A 35 3.10 19.65 18.43
CA LYS A 35 3.01 20.67 19.49
C LYS A 35 1.57 21.01 19.83
N ASN A 36 0.76 21.30 18.82
CA ASN A 36 -0.62 21.75 19.02
C ASN A 36 -1.61 20.60 19.14
N LYS A 37 -1.24 19.39 18.69
CA LYS A 37 -2.14 18.21 18.60
C LYS A 37 -3.45 18.52 17.90
N ASP A 38 -3.41 19.43 16.92
CA ASP A 38 -4.61 19.91 16.25
C ASP A 38 -5.04 18.92 15.17
N ARG A 39 -5.76 17.88 15.62
CA ARG A 39 -6.31 16.86 14.73
C ARG A 39 -7.31 17.45 13.74
N THR A 40 -8.01 18.53 14.08
CA THR A 40 -9.01 19.17 13.21
C THR A 40 -8.40 19.99 12.08
N ALA A 41 -7.19 20.51 12.27
CA ALA A 41 -6.42 21.14 11.20
C ALA A 41 -5.85 20.11 10.21
N LEU A 42 -5.59 18.88 10.67
CA LEU A 42 -5.01 17.81 9.84
C LEU A 42 -6.07 16.94 9.17
N PHE A 43 -7.19 16.69 9.85
CA PHE A 43 -8.25 15.81 9.37
C PHE A 43 -9.56 16.56 9.20
N GLU A 44 -10.14 16.43 8.01
CA GLU A 44 -11.44 17.01 7.68
C GLU A 44 -12.40 15.91 7.27
N ASN A 45 -13.65 15.99 7.74
CA ASN A 45 -14.70 15.10 7.26
C ASN A 45 -14.92 15.33 5.76
N VAL A 46 -15.07 14.26 4.99
CA VAL A 46 -15.33 14.37 3.57
C VAL A 46 -16.75 14.88 3.38
N VAL A 47 -16.93 15.93 2.57
CA VAL A 47 -18.26 16.45 2.24
C VAL A 47 -19.12 15.35 1.62
N GLY A 48 -20.27 15.06 2.23
CA GLY A 48 -21.18 13.99 1.81
C GLY A 48 -20.88 12.62 2.40
N SER A 49 -19.94 12.51 3.35
CA SER A 49 -19.75 11.29 4.13
C SER A 49 -19.23 11.60 5.55
N GLU A 50 -20.01 11.23 6.56
CA GLU A 50 -19.62 11.37 7.96
C GLU A 50 -18.60 10.31 8.41
N SER A 51 -18.55 9.17 7.70
CA SER A 51 -17.68 8.04 8.05
C SER A 51 -16.24 8.20 7.55
N TYR A 52 -16.02 8.99 6.50
CA TYR A 52 -14.70 9.19 5.91
C TYR A 52 -14.06 10.51 6.31
N LYS A 53 -12.76 10.44 6.57
CA LYS A 53 -11.90 11.59 6.83
C LYS A 53 -10.87 11.72 5.72
N SER A 54 -10.50 12.95 5.40
CA SER A 54 -9.36 13.25 4.55
C SER A 54 -8.25 13.88 5.38
N LEU A 55 -7.02 13.43 5.16
CA LEU A 55 -5.82 14.05 5.67
C LEU A 55 -5.43 15.20 4.73
N GLN A 56 -5.32 16.41 5.28
CA GLN A 56 -4.77 17.56 4.57
C GLN A 56 -3.27 17.38 4.42
N LEU A 57 -2.82 17.20 3.18
CA LEU A 57 -1.40 17.10 2.87
C LEU A 57 -0.85 18.52 2.75
N ILE A 58 0.18 18.81 3.53
CA ILE A 58 0.93 20.05 3.36
C ILE A 58 1.69 19.92 2.02
N ALA A 59 1.30 20.74 1.05
CA ALA A 59 1.52 20.53 -0.39
C ALA A 59 2.94 20.09 -0.86
N PRO A 60 4.06 20.44 -0.19
CA PRO A 60 5.39 19.96 -0.57
C PRO A 60 5.64 18.49 -0.26
N LEU A 61 4.94 17.90 0.71
CA LEU A 61 5.27 16.58 1.27
C LEU A 61 5.15 15.43 0.27
N VAL A 62 4.29 15.57 -0.74
CA VAL A 62 3.94 14.48 -1.68
C VAL A 62 4.36 14.82 -3.11
N GLY A 63 5.12 15.90 -3.32
CA GLY A 63 5.70 16.25 -4.62
C GLY A 63 4.68 16.44 -5.77
N GLY A 64 3.42 16.74 -5.45
CA GLY A 64 2.33 16.71 -6.43
C GLY A 64 1.21 17.72 -6.16
N LYS A 65 0.26 17.82 -7.12
CA LYS A 65 -0.92 18.69 -7.01
C LYS A 65 -1.96 18.20 -5.99
N GLN A 66 -1.78 16.99 -5.45
CA GLN A 66 -2.73 16.39 -4.54
C GLN A 66 -2.60 17.02 -3.15
N LYS A 67 -3.62 17.78 -2.75
CA LYS A 67 -3.66 18.48 -1.45
C LYS A 67 -4.29 17.66 -0.34
N ARG A 68 -4.94 16.53 -0.67
CA ARG A 68 -5.71 15.73 0.28
C ARG A 68 -5.54 14.25 0.01
N LEU A 69 -5.49 13.48 1.09
CA LEU A 69 -5.47 12.03 1.07
C LEU A 69 -6.72 11.50 1.77
N LEU A 70 -7.47 10.60 1.14
CA LEU A 70 -8.53 9.89 1.85
C LEU A 70 -7.90 8.94 2.88
N VAL A 71 -8.38 8.98 4.12
CA VAL A 71 -8.04 7.98 5.13
C VAL A 71 -8.98 6.79 4.93
N THR A 72 -8.50 5.77 4.23
CA THR A 72 -9.26 4.57 3.92
C THR A 72 -9.43 3.68 5.15
N THR A 73 -10.39 2.76 5.11
CA THR A 73 -10.49 1.69 6.11
C THR A 73 -9.20 0.87 6.16
N GLU A 74 -8.62 0.53 5.01
CA GLU A 74 -7.36 -0.23 4.93
C GLU A 74 -6.18 0.46 5.62
N TYR A 75 -6.11 1.78 5.64
CA TYR A 75 -5.04 2.49 6.37
C TYR A 75 -5.20 2.36 7.88
N LYS A 76 -6.45 2.42 8.37
CA LYS A 76 -6.75 2.23 9.79
C LYS A 76 -6.45 0.80 10.20
N THR A 77 -6.90 -0.18 9.42
CA THR A 77 -6.66 -1.60 9.65
C THR A 77 -5.16 -1.93 9.65
N ALA A 78 -4.41 -1.50 8.63
CA ALA A 78 -2.97 -1.72 8.57
C ALA A 78 -2.21 -1.12 9.76
N LEU A 79 -2.61 0.08 10.22
CA LEU A 79 -2.00 0.69 11.41
C LEU A 79 -2.36 -0.07 12.69
N SER A 80 -3.62 -0.50 12.83
CA SER A 80 -4.07 -1.32 13.95
C SER A 80 -3.27 -2.63 14.03
N ASP A 81 -3.19 -3.36 12.91
CA ASP A 81 -2.49 -4.63 12.80
C ASP A 81 -0.99 -4.47 13.05
N ALA A 82 -0.37 -3.39 12.55
CA ALA A 82 1.02 -3.08 12.85
C ALA A 82 1.25 -2.89 14.35
N LYS A 83 0.35 -2.17 15.05
CA LYS A 83 0.45 -2.00 16.51
C LYS A 83 0.28 -3.32 17.26
N LEU A 84 -0.71 -4.15 16.89
CA LEU A 84 -0.91 -5.48 17.49
C LEU A 84 0.36 -6.31 17.33
N TRP A 85 0.86 -6.39 16.10
CA TRP A 85 2.05 -7.17 15.78
C TRP A 85 3.29 -6.69 16.54
N PHE A 86 3.54 -5.38 16.60
CA PHE A 86 4.66 -4.83 17.38
C PHE A 86 4.52 -4.98 18.89
N ASN A 87 3.32 -5.28 19.39
CA ASN A 87 3.07 -5.65 20.78
C ASN A 87 3.16 -7.18 21.01
N GLY A 88 3.54 -7.97 20.00
CA GLY A 88 3.56 -9.42 20.08
C GLY A 88 2.16 -10.06 20.13
N GLN A 89 1.13 -9.31 19.73
CA GLN A 89 -0.25 -9.78 19.68
C GLN A 89 -0.56 -10.39 18.31
N GLU A 90 -1.54 -11.30 18.30
CA GLU A 90 -2.05 -11.90 17.08
C GLU A 90 -2.79 -10.86 16.23
N VAL A 91 -2.50 -10.86 14.93
CA VAL A 91 -3.18 -9.99 13.96
C VAL A 91 -4.45 -10.70 13.47
N PRO A 92 -5.63 -10.05 13.50
CA PRO A 92 -6.88 -10.67 13.05
C PRO A 92 -6.82 -11.17 11.60
N ARG A 93 -7.67 -12.16 11.31
CA ARG A 93 -7.88 -12.66 9.94
C ARG A 93 -8.48 -11.58 9.03
N THR A 94 -8.28 -11.76 7.73
CA THR A 94 -8.84 -10.86 6.73
C THR A 94 -10.36 -11.01 6.68
N THR A 95 -11.10 -9.95 7.01
CA THR A 95 -12.54 -9.90 6.82
C THR A 95 -12.86 -9.40 5.42
N PHE A 96 -13.56 -10.17 4.60
CA PHE A 96 -14.02 -9.73 3.27
C PHE A 96 -15.48 -9.28 3.33
N THR A 97 -15.79 -8.14 2.72
CA THR A 97 -17.19 -7.73 2.56
C THR A 97 -17.78 -8.39 1.31
N GLN A 98 -19.10 -8.58 1.29
CA GLN A 98 -19.79 -9.15 0.12
C GLN A 98 -19.50 -8.33 -1.16
N ASP A 99 -19.37 -7.01 -1.04
CA ASP A 99 -19.01 -6.10 -2.12
C ASP A 99 -17.57 -6.28 -2.61
N GLU A 100 -16.66 -6.87 -1.85
CA GLU A 100 -15.27 -7.11 -2.29
C GLU A 100 -15.12 -8.36 -3.17
N SER A 101 -16.13 -9.25 -3.15
CA SER A 101 -16.09 -10.52 -3.88
C SER A 101 -15.96 -10.36 -5.40
N HIS A 102 -16.48 -9.28 -5.99
CA HIS A 102 -16.51 -9.11 -7.45
C HIS A 102 -15.16 -8.82 -8.11
N TRP A 103 -14.16 -8.31 -7.36
CA TRP A 103 -12.80 -8.11 -7.88
C TRP A 103 -11.81 -9.17 -7.40
N MET A 104 -12.24 -10.06 -6.50
CA MET A 104 -11.40 -11.12 -6.00
C MET A 104 -11.62 -12.39 -6.82
N PRO A 105 -10.55 -13.09 -7.22
CA PRO A 105 -10.70 -14.41 -7.80
C PRO A 105 -11.28 -15.33 -6.72
N ALA A 106 -12.60 -15.56 -6.76
CA ALA A 106 -13.40 -16.48 -5.94
C ALA A 106 -12.58 -17.24 -4.89
N VAL A 107 -12.48 -16.65 -3.68
CA VAL A 107 -12.07 -17.42 -2.50
C VAL A 107 -13.29 -18.28 -2.20
N HIS A 108 -13.20 -19.56 -2.53
CA HIS A 108 -14.28 -20.52 -2.25
C HIS A 108 -14.43 -20.65 -0.73
N GLU A 109 -15.44 -20.01 -0.18
CA GLU A 109 -16.09 -20.49 1.03
C GLU A 109 -17.39 -21.14 0.58
N ASP A 110 -17.56 -22.44 0.89
CA ASP A 110 -18.90 -23.03 0.95
C ASP A 110 -19.68 -22.21 1.96
N PRO A 111 -20.76 -21.52 1.57
CA PRO A 111 -21.53 -20.73 2.52
C PRO A 111 -22.23 -21.69 3.47
N GLN A 112 -21.63 -21.90 4.63
CA GLN A 112 -22.34 -22.47 5.77
C GLN A 112 -23.32 -21.39 6.23
N MET A 113 -24.52 -21.40 5.62
CA MET A 113 -25.63 -20.52 5.95
C MET A 113 -26.12 -20.83 7.38
N ASP A 114 -25.48 -20.25 8.39
CA ASP A 114 -26.12 -20.01 9.68
C ASP A 114 -26.97 -18.74 9.55
N SER A 115 -28.22 -18.94 9.15
CA SER A 115 -29.22 -17.88 8.99
C SER A 115 -29.73 -17.40 10.36
N ASP A 116 -28.95 -16.60 11.09
CA ASP A 116 -29.44 -15.86 12.25
C ASP A 116 -28.57 -14.64 12.64
N ASP A 117 -27.79 -14.09 11.69
CA ASP A 117 -26.99 -12.89 11.96
C ASP A 117 -27.80 -11.61 11.70
N LYS A 118 -28.40 -11.09 12.78
CA LYS A 118 -29.04 -9.77 12.81
C LYS A 118 -27.94 -8.74 12.65
N GLY A 119 -27.87 -8.11 11.47
CA GLY A 119 -26.91 -7.05 11.15
C GLY A 119 -26.67 -6.11 12.33
N GLU A 120 -25.55 -6.32 13.01
CA GLU A 120 -25.09 -5.43 14.06
C GLU A 120 -24.74 -4.11 13.37
N ASP A 121 -25.52 -3.08 13.67
CA ASP A 121 -25.15 -1.70 13.42
C ASP A 121 -23.72 -1.52 13.96
N LEU A 122 -22.76 -1.27 13.06
CA LEU A 122 -21.39 -0.85 13.37
C LEU A 122 -21.46 0.46 14.14
N HIS A 123 -21.82 0.38 15.42
CA HIS A 123 -21.63 1.42 16.41
C HIS A 123 -20.13 1.65 16.45
N MET A 124 -19.71 2.72 15.78
CA MET A 124 -18.43 3.38 15.98
C MET A 124 -18.43 3.94 17.41
N GLY A 125 -18.38 3.04 18.40
CA GLY A 125 -17.97 3.36 19.77
C GLY A 125 -16.64 4.09 19.70
N THR A 126 -16.24 4.75 20.78
CA THR A 126 -14.98 5.48 20.82
C THR A 126 -13.83 4.52 20.57
N ASP A 127 -13.48 4.35 19.29
CA ASP A 127 -12.69 3.26 18.74
C ASP A 127 -11.23 3.58 19.03
N LYS A 128 -10.89 3.47 20.31
CA LYS A 128 -9.51 3.45 20.76
C LYS A 128 -8.97 2.13 20.29
N GLY A 129 -8.50 2.12 19.04
CA GLY A 129 -7.71 1.03 18.50
C GLY A 129 -6.51 0.73 19.41
N PRO A 130 -5.75 -0.33 19.12
CA PRO A 130 -4.70 -0.81 20.00
C PRO A 130 -3.70 0.30 20.38
N ASP A 131 -3.17 0.18 21.59
CA ASP A 131 -2.18 1.09 22.12
C ASP A 131 -0.89 1.02 21.30
N TRP A 132 -0.16 2.13 21.28
CA TRP A 132 1.17 2.14 20.68
C TRP A 132 2.11 1.23 21.46
N PRO A 133 3.02 0.51 20.79
CA PRO A 133 3.91 -0.41 21.48
C PRO A 133 4.87 0.35 22.40
N THR A 134 4.86 -0.04 23.67
CA THR A 134 5.68 0.57 24.74
C THR A 134 6.86 -0.31 25.16
N SER A 135 6.85 -1.60 24.80
CA SER A 135 7.92 -2.52 25.18
C SER A 135 9.23 -2.18 24.47
N SER A 136 10.35 -2.43 25.15
CA SER A 136 11.69 -2.46 24.55
C SER A 136 12.01 -3.81 23.91
N GLU A 137 11.01 -4.69 23.80
CA GLU A 137 11.14 -6.02 23.20
C GLU A 137 11.43 -5.96 21.70
N PRO A 138 12.02 -7.04 21.14
CA PRO A 138 12.81 -6.95 19.93
C PRO A 138 12.08 -6.41 18.70
N GLN A 139 12.94 -5.84 17.87
CA GLN A 139 12.72 -5.32 16.53
C GLN A 139 11.75 -6.17 15.71
N GLY A 140 10.94 -5.48 14.92
CA GLY A 140 10.12 -6.08 13.89
C GLY A 140 10.16 -5.25 12.61
N VAL A 141 10.08 -5.94 11.48
CA VAL A 141 9.76 -5.40 10.17
C VAL A 141 8.31 -5.72 9.77
N PHE A 142 7.47 -4.69 9.66
CA PHE A 142 6.11 -4.78 9.12
C PHE A 142 6.09 -4.25 7.68
N ILE A 143 5.84 -5.12 6.71
CA ILE A 143 5.90 -4.77 5.28
C ILE A 143 4.49 -4.69 4.71
N VAL A 144 4.05 -3.50 4.34
CA VAL A 144 2.82 -3.30 3.57
C VAL A 144 3.10 -3.52 2.08
N CYS A 145 2.49 -4.56 1.54
CA CYS A 145 2.57 -4.98 0.15
C CYS A 145 1.22 -4.87 -0.58
N GLY A 146 1.22 -4.95 -1.91
CA GLY A 146 0.00 -4.92 -2.72
C GLY A 146 0.24 -4.31 -4.11
N ILE A 147 -0.83 -4.19 -4.90
CA ILE A 147 -0.75 -3.72 -6.29
C ILE A 147 -0.21 -2.27 -6.38
N PRO A 148 0.55 -1.90 -7.43
CA PRO A 148 1.01 -0.53 -7.60
C PRO A 148 -0.15 0.48 -7.68
N GLY A 149 0.01 1.62 -7.01
CA GLY A 149 -0.98 2.70 -7.03
C GLY A 149 -2.17 2.54 -6.09
N ILE A 150 -2.17 1.51 -5.24
CA ILE A 150 -3.23 1.25 -4.23
C ILE A 150 -3.18 2.17 -3.01
N GLY A 151 -2.08 2.92 -2.83
CA GLY A 151 -1.94 3.87 -1.73
C GLY A 151 -1.00 3.48 -0.58
N LYS A 152 -0.11 2.48 -0.76
CA LYS A 152 0.87 2.09 0.29
C LYS A 152 1.76 3.24 0.76
N SER A 153 2.31 4.04 -0.16
CA SER A 153 3.13 5.20 0.21
C SER A 153 2.28 6.24 0.97
N CYS A 154 1.01 6.42 0.57
CA CYS A 154 0.06 7.29 1.27
C CYS A 154 -0.24 6.81 2.70
N PHE A 155 -0.33 5.49 2.92
CA PHE A 155 -0.45 4.91 4.25
C PHE A 155 0.67 5.36 5.18
N LEU A 156 1.93 5.45 4.71
CA LEU A 156 3.03 5.93 5.56
C LEU A 156 2.84 7.38 6.05
N TYR A 157 2.28 8.26 5.21
CA TYR A 157 1.95 9.63 5.65
C TYR A 157 0.84 9.63 6.71
N TYR A 158 -0.15 8.76 6.57
CA TYR A 158 -1.16 8.57 7.61
C TYR A 158 -0.54 8.09 8.93
N VAL A 159 0.34 7.08 8.88
CA VAL A 159 1.07 6.59 10.07
C VAL A 159 1.92 7.69 10.70
N LEU A 160 2.67 8.45 9.89
CA LEU A 160 3.48 9.58 10.36
C LEU A 160 2.61 10.54 11.17
N VAL A 161 1.50 11.00 10.60
CA VAL A 161 0.61 11.97 11.26
C VAL A 161 0.02 11.43 12.57
N GLU A 162 -0.48 10.19 12.56
CA GLU A 162 -1.03 9.56 13.78
C GLU A 162 0.03 9.44 14.88
N ARG A 163 1.28 9.13 14.54
CA ARG A 163 2.39 9.08 15.51
C ARG A 163 2.76 10.46 16.04
N LEU A 164 2.83 11.47 15.19
CA LEU A 164 3.14 12.84 15.63
C LEU A 164 2.06 13.36 16.59
N LEU A 165 0.78 13.10 16.32
CA LEU A 165 -0.34 13.43 17.21
C LEU A 165 -0.24 12.73 18.57
N ALA A 166 0.37 11.55 18.61
CA ALA A 166 0.66 10.80 19.84
C ALA A 166 1.98 11.22 20.52
N ASN A 167 2.69 12.23 20.01
CA ASN A 167 4.05 12.63 20.43
C ASN A 167 5.07 11.48 20.42
N LEU A 168 4.98 10.60 19.43
CA LEU A 168 5.88 9.46 19.31
C LEU A 168 6.98 9.73 18.28
N PRO A 169 8.26 9.61 18.66
CA PRO A 169 9.35 9.93 17.77
C PRO A 169 9.33 8.98 16.56
N THR A 170 9.61 9.53 15.38
CA THR A 170 9.40 8.84 14.11
C THR A 170 10.49 9.22 13.13
N CYS A 171 11.06 8.22 12.44
CA CYS A 171 11.91 8.44 11.28
C CYS A 171 11.10 8.19 10.00
N PHE A 172 11.31 8.98 8.96
CA PHE A 172 10.63 8.79 7.67
C PHE A 172 11.58 9.00 6.50
N GLN A 173 11.69 7.98 5.65
CA GLN A 173 12.56 7.95 4.48
C GLN A 173 11.75 7.75 3.20
N THR A 174 11.87 8.72 2.29
CA THR A 174 11.31 8.68 0.93
C THR A 174 12.37 8.82 -0.17
N HIS A 175 13.60 9.18 0.20
CA HIS A 175 14.72 9.41 -0.71
C HIS A 175 15.97 8.61 -0.29
N PRO A 176 16.89 8.33 -1.22
CA PRO A 176 18.14 7.66 -0.88
C PRO A 176 18.99 8.48 0.08
N ASN A 177 19.74 7.78 0.94
CA ASN A 177 20.77 8.35 1.84
C ASN A 177 20.30 9.37 2.89
N ASP A 178 19.01 9.68 2.92
CA ASP A 178 18.46 10.78 3.69
C ASP A 178 17.11 10.39 4.31
N PHE A 179 16.89 10.78 5.57
CA PHE A 179 15.61 10.61 6.25
C PHE A 179 15.31 11.81 7.15
N THR A 180 14.03 11.95 7.51
CA THR A 180 13.60 12.96 8.48
C THR A 180 13.39 12.31 9.84
N TYR A 181 13.92 12.92 10.89
CA TYR A 181 13.68 12.51 12.28
C TYR A 181 12.78 13.54 12.97
N TRP A 182 11.66 13.07 13.52
CA TRP A 182 10.63 13.88 14.15
C TRP A 182 10.60 13.56 15.65
N CYS A 183 10.79 14.57 16.50
CA CYS A 183 10.78 14.41 17.96
C CYS A 183 10.28 15.68 18.69
N ASP A 184 10.36 15.73 20.02
CA ASP A 184 9.91 16.88 20.81
C ASP A 184 10.66 18.19 20.50
N LYS A 185 11.90 18.10 20.01
CA LYS A 185 12.72 19.27 19.66
C LYS A 185 12.44 19.85 18.28
N GLY A 186 11.71 19.13 17.43
CA GLY A 186 11.42 19.56 16.06
C GLY A 186 11.62 18.45 15.05
N VAL A 187 11.91 18.86 13.81
CA VAL A 187 12.22 17.97 12.70
C VAL A 187 13.67 18.19 12.26
N PHE A 188 14.36 17.11 11.97
CA PHE A 188 15.77 17.11 11.56
C PHE A 188 15.91 16.34 10.26
N GLN A 189 16.71 16.89 9.33
CA GLN A 189 17.23 16.11 8.21
C GLN A 189 18.45 15.34 8.69
N CYS A 190 18.46 14.03 8.44
CA CYS A 190 19.54 13.14 8.79
C CYS A 190 20.06 12.47 7.54
N THR A 191 21.37 12.58 7.30
CA THR A 191 22.07 11.87 6.22
C THR A 191 22.74 10.63 6.79
N MET A 192 22.54 9.48 6.16
CA MET A 192 23.01 8.17 6.67
C MET A 192 24.53 8.14 6.89
N GLU A 193 25.31 8.76 6.00
CA GLU A 193 26.79 8.74 6.07
C GLU A 193 27.39 9.40 7.32
N ARG A 194 26.63 10.24 8.02
CA ARG A 194 27.17 11.13 9.07
C ARG A 194 26.78 10.72 10.48
N VAL A 195 25.84 9.80 10.66
CA VAL A 195 25.23 9.54 11.97
C VAL A 195 25.44 8.10 12.40
N ARG A 196 26.06 7.88 13.55
CA ARG A 196 26.01 6.58 14.23
C ARG A 196 24.61 6.39 14.84
N LEU A 197 23.67 5.94 14.02
CA LEU A 197 22.23 5.91 14.32
C LEU A 197 21.91 5.17 15.62
N GLY A 198 22.61 4.07 15.92
CA GLY A 198 22.37 3.24 17.11
C GLY A 198 22.52 3.96 18.46
N PHE A 199 23.22 5.10 18.52
CA PHE A 199 23.33 5.90 19.75
C PHE A 199 22.37 7.09 19.80
N VAL A 200 21.70 7.40 18.69
CA VAL A 200 20.92 8.63 18.51
C VAL A 200 19.43 8.34 18.42
N ILE A 201 19.04 7.24 17.80
CA ILE A 201 17.64 6.87 17.61
C ILE A 201 17.18 6.02 18.81
N PRO A 202 16.21 6.51 19.61
CA PRO A 202 15.61 5.72 20.69
C PRO A 202 14.97 4.42 20.19
N SER A 203 14.88 3.42 21.07
CA SER A 203 14.32 2.09 20.74
C SER A 203 12.81 2.08 20.49
N ASP A 204 12.08 3.11 20.91
CA ASP A 204 10.63 3.26 20.70
C ASP A 204 10.28 3.95 19.36
N VAL A 205 11.29 4.35 18.58
CA VAL A 205 11.11 4.98 17.27
C VAL A 205 10.58 3.99 16.24
N TRP A 206 9.60 4.45 15.45
CA TRP A 206 9.24 3.77 14.21
C TRP A 206 9.99 4.38 13.04
N PHE A 207 10.53 3.53 12.19
CA PHE A 207 11.17 3.88 10.94
C PHE A 207 10.23 3.58 9.78
N LEU A 208 9.67 4.63 9.18
CA LEU A 208 8.77 4.55 8.04
C LEU A 208 9.59 4.62 6.76
N LEU A 209 9.49 3.59 5.92
CA LEU A 209 10.28 3.46 4.69
C LEU A 209 9.37 3.32 3.47
N ASP A 210 9.40 4.30 2.57
CA ASP A 210 8.76 4.19 1.25
C ASP A 210 9.72 3.53 0.25
N SER A 211 9.56 2.21 0.06
CA SER A 211 10.40 1.44 -0.84
C SER A 211 9.96 1.64 -2.29
N ASN A 212 10.70 2.51 -2.98
CA ASN A 212 10.46 2.99 -4.34
C ASN A 212 11.58 2.56 -5.31
N GLN A 213 11.73 3.26 -6.44
CA GLN A 213 12.75 2.90 -7.45
C GLN A 213 14.17 3.21 -6.97
N GLU A 214 14.32 4.25 -6.16
CA GLU A 214 15.61 4.74 -5.67
C GLU A 214 15.93 4.15 -4.29
N VAL A 215 14.91 3.99 -3.45
CA VAL A 215 15.03 3.42 -2.09
C VAL A 215 14.47 2.01 -2.08
N LYS A 216 15.34 1.00 -2.03
CA LYS A 216 14.91 -0.41 -2.12
C LYS A 216 14.73 -1.06 -0.75
N ALA A 217 15.68 -0.83 0.14
CA ALA A 217 15.76 -1.40 1.48
C ALA A 217 16.14 -0.31 2.48
N PRO A 218 15.91 -0.51 3.79
CA PRO A 218 16.50 0.32 4.82
C PRO A 218 18.02 0.26 4.73
N ASP A 219 18.66 1.35 5.14
CA ASP A 219 20.11 1.37 5.35
C ASP A 219 20.49 0.35 6.44
N PRO A 220 21.59 -0.42 6.27
CA PRO A 220 22.07 -1.35 7.29
C PRO A 220 22.23 -0.72 8.68
N ASP A 221 22.60 0.56 8.78
CA ASP A 221 22.75 1.24 10.07
C ASP A 221 21.40 1.45 10.78
N ILE A 222 20.29 1.53 10.04
CA ILE A 222 18.94 1.54 10.62
C ILE A 222 18.62 0.16 11.18
N LEU A 223 18.99 -0.90 10.47
CA LEU A 223 18.74 -2.29 10.91
C LEU A 223 19.54 -2.63 12.17
N ASN A 224 20.70 -1.99 12.34
CA ASN A 224 21.50 -2.06 13.57
C ASN A 224 20.91 -1.27 14.75
N THR A 225 19.82 -0.52 14.56
CA THR A 225 19.10 0.17 15.65
C THR A 225 17.98 -0.70 16.22
N TYR A 226 17.41 -0.31 17.36
CA TYR A 226 16.21 -0.96 17.92
C TYR A 226 14.89 -0.46 17.31
N ALA A 227 14.94 0.30 16.20
CA ALA A 227 13.76 0.87 15.60
C ALA A 227 12.83 -0.21 15.01
N ARG A 228 11.52 0.03 15.12
CA ARG A 228 10.49 -0.77 14.46
C ARG A 228 10.31 -0.29 13.03
N VAL A 229 10.45 -1.16 12.04
CA VAL A 229 10.40 -0.75 10.63
C VAL A 229 9.01 -0.99 10.07
N ILE A 230 8.39 0.04 9.50
CA ILE A 230 7.23 -0.11 8.60
C ILE A 230 7.69 0.22 7.19
N GLN A 231 7.63 -0.76 6.30
CA GLN A 231 7.98 -0.59 4.90
C GLN A 231 6.74 -0.62 4.02
N ALA A 232 6.53 0.40 3.19
CA ALA A 232 5.62 0.32 2.05
C ALA A 232 6.41 -0.17 0.83
N ALA A 233 6.07 -1.33 0.27
CA ALA A 233 6.83 -1.91 -0.84
C ALA A 233 5.92 -2.44 -1.96
N SER A 234 6.41 -2.32 -3.20
CA SER A 234 5.92 -3.16 -4.28
C SER A 234 6.42 -4.59 -4.03
N PRO A 235 5.63 -5.64 -4.36
CA PRO A 235 6.02 -7.04 -4.15
C PRO A 235 7.16 -7.45 -5.10
N ARG A 236 8.37 -6.99 -4.80
CA ARG A 236 9.57 -7.18 -5.60
C ARG A 236 10.69 -7.70 -4.73
N LYS A 237 11.44 -8.64 -5.29
CA LYS A 237 12.53 -9.31 -4.61
C LYS A 237 13.52 -8.35 -3.97
N ASP A 238 14.02 -7.40 -4.76
CA ASP A 238 15.04 -6.45 -4.32
C ASP A 238 14.54 -5.52 -3.20
N ARG A 239 13.23 -5.41 -3.01
CA ARG A 239 12.60 -4.66 -1.92
C ARG A 239 12.30 -5.49 -0.68
N LEU A 240 12.25 -6.82 -0.79
CA LEU A 240 11.82 -7.73 0.27
C LEU A 240 12.95 -8.66 0.76
N ASP A 241 13.98 -8.88 -0.05
CA ASP A 241 15.06 -9.82 0.25
C ASP A 241 15.91 -9.39 1.45
N TRP A 242 16.02 -8.09 1.72
CA TRP A 242 16.77 -7.60 2.87
C TRP A 242 16.15 -8.13 4.17
N ALA A 243 14.82 -8.08 4.29
CA ALA A 243 14.12 -8.48 5.50
C ALA A 243 14.26 -9.99 5.78
N ARG A 244 14.44 -10.82 4.74
CA ARG A 244 14.68 -12.27 4.90
C ARG A 244 16.07 -12.60 5.44
N LYS A 245 17.06 -11.70 5.26
CA LYS A 245 18.45 -11.94 5.66
C LYS A 245 18.72 -11.63 7.14
N GLU A 246 17.90 -10.78 7.75
CA GLU A 246 18.12 -10.27 9.11
C GLU A 246 17.75 -11.24 10.24
N ASN A 247 17.57 -12.55 9.96
CA ASN A 247 17.09 -13.57 10.91
C ASN A 247 15.76 -13.24 11.62
N GLN A 248 15.10 -12.14 11.25
CA GLN A 248 13.76 -11.76 11.68
C GLN A 248 12.79 -12.13 10.57
N GLN A 249 11.70 -12.81 10.92
CA GLN A 249 10.63 -13.04 9.95
C GLN A 249 9.81 -11.75 9.83
N PRO A 250 9.84 -11.03 8.69
CA PRO A 250 9.01 -9.85 8.52
C PRO A 250 7.53 -10.25 8.45
N TYR A 251 6.66 -9.43 9.03
CA TYR A 251 5.22 -9.57 8.83
C TYR A 251 4.83 -8.86 7.54
N THR A 252 4.54 -9.63 6.49
CA THR A 252 4.16 -9.07 5.17
C THR A 252 2.64 -8.91 5.11
N TRP A 253 2.14 -7.69 5.30
CA TRP A 253 0.73 -7.36 5.27
C TRP A 253 0.27 -6.98 3.86
N ILE A 254 -0.64 -7.77 3.26
CA ILE A 254 -1.17 -7.53 1.91
C ILE A 254 -2.38 -6.58 1.97
N MET A 255 -2.22 -5.39 1.39
CA MET A 255 -3.25 -4.35 1.32
C MET A 255 -4.33 -4.70 0.30
N LYS A 256 -5.59 -4.56 0.69
CA LYS A 256 -6.72 -4.62 -0.24
C LYS A 256 -6.79 -3.37 -1.07
N PRO A 257 -7.27 -3.49 -2.32
CA PRO A 257 -7.65 -2.30 -3.05
C PRO A 257 -8.80 -1.56 -2.39
N SER A 258 -8.77 -0.23 -2.48
CA SER A 258 -9.90 0.59 -2.05
C SER A 258 -11.16 0.17 -2.81
N PRO A 259 -12.28 -0.07 -2.11
CA PRO A 259 -13.54 -0.40 -2.75
C PRO A 259 -14.06 0.80 -3.55
N LEU A 260 -14.99 0.54 -4.46
CA LEU A 260 -15.54 1.58 -5.36
C LEU A 260 -16.07 2.81 -4.60
N PRO A 261 -16.82 2.71 -3.48
CA PRO A 261 -17.26 3.89 -2.72
C PRO A 261 -16.12 4.79 -2.27
N GLU A 262 -15.01 4.23 -1.80
CA GLU A 262 -13.82 5.01 -1.42
C GLU A 262 -13.18 5.68 -2.65
N LEU A 263 -13.04 4.96 -3.77
CA LEU A 263 -12.48 5.52 -5.01
C LEU A 263 -13.34 6.67 -5.54
N LEU A 264 -14.66 6.56 -5.43
CA LEU A 264 -15.59 7.63 -5.82
C LEU A 264 -15.47 8.86 -4.92
N ILE A 265 -15.09 8.69 -3.66
CA ILE A 265 -14.73 9.80 -2.77
C ILE A 265 -13.37 10.39 -3.16
N MET A 266 -12.34 9.54 -3.31
CA MET A 266 -10.99 9.95 -3.67
C MET A 266 -10.96 10.79 -4.96
N ARG A 267 -11.87 10.52 -5.90
CA ARG A 267 -11.99 11.28 -7.14
C ARG A 267 -12.16 12.79 -6.94
N HIS A 268 -12.71 13.22 -5.80
CA HIS A 268 -12.84 14.64 -5.47
C HIS A 268 -11.49 15.33 -5.25
N PHE A 269 -10.42 14.56 -5.02
CA PHE A 269 -9.07 15.07 -4.81
C PHE A 269 -8.19 15.01 -6.07
N TRP A 270 -8.71 14.46 -7.17
CA TRP A 270 -7.94 14.27 -8.40
C TRP A 270 -8.11 15.44 -9.37
N ALA A 271 -7.06 15.72 -10.14
CA ALA A 271 -7.02 16.78 -11.14
C ALA A 271 -6.33 16.27 -12.43
N PRO A 272 -7.04 16.14 -13.56
CA PRO A 272 -8.47 16.45 -13.75
C PRO A 272 -9.38 15.45 -13.01
N LYS A 273 -10.55 15.92 -12.56
CA LYS A 273 -11.54 15.08 -11.88
C LYS A 273 -12.31 14.22 -12.90
N PRO A 274 -12.30 12.87 -12.78
CA PRO A 274 -13.16 12.01 -13.59
C PRO A 274 -14.62 11.98 -13.09
N THR A 275 -15.55 11.64 -13.97
CA THR A 275 -16.97 11.43 -13.61
C THR A 275 -17.14 10.16 -12.78
N VAL A 276 -18.34 9.95 -12.22
CA VAL A 276 -18.63 8.72 -11.47
C VAL A 276 -18.59 7.53 -12.42
N GLU A 277 -19.20 7.68 -13.59
CA GLU A 277 -19.31 6.68 -14.64
C GLU A 277 -17.94 6.28 -15.16
N GLU A 278 -17.05 7.24 -15.43
CA GLU A 278 -15.67 6.99 -15.86
C GLU A 278 -14.90 6.15 -14.82
N VAL A 279 -15.04 6.45 -13.52
CA VAL A 279 -14.38 5.68 -12.46
C VAL A 279 -14.97 4.29 -12.35
N THR A 280 -16.30 4.19 -12.29
CA THR A 280 -17.02 2.91 -12.18
C THR A 280 -16.71 1.99 -13.35
N GLU A 281 -16.77 2.48 -14.59
CA GLU A 281 -16.44 1.71 -15.79
C GLU A 281 -14.95 1.31 -15.81
N PHE A 282 -14.05 2.20 -15.38
CA PHE A 282 -12.63 1.87 -15.34
C PHE A 282 -12.33 0.79 -14.30
N VAL A 283 -12.90 0.90 -13.10
CA VAL A 283 -12.78 -0.14 -12.06
C VAL A 283 -13.37 -1.44 -12.58
N ALA A 284 -14.52 -1.38 -13.24
CA ALA A 284 -15.20 -2.53 -13.82
C ALA A 284 -14.32 -3.33 -14.79
N ASN A 285 -13.58 -2.62 -15.64
CA ASN A 285 -12.83 -3.21 -16.74
C ASN A 285 -11.35 -3.44 -16.41
N TYR A 286 -10.74 -2.66 -15.52
CA TYR A 286 -9.29 -2.66 -15.32
C TYR A 286 -8.85 -2.74 -13.87
N GLY A 287 -9.81 -2.68 -12.94
CA GLY A 287 -9.59 -2.87 -11.52
C GLY A 287 -9.30 -1.59 -10.73
N PRO A 288 -9.29 -1.71 -9.39
CA PRO A 288 -9.29 -0.59 -8.44
C PRO A 288 -7.91 0.05 -8.15
N SER A 289 -7.07 0.30 -9.17
CA SER A 289 -5.81 1.05 -8.97
C SER A 289 -6.06 2.56 -9.06
N ALA A 290 -6.03 3.27 -7.93
CA ALA A 290 -6.23 4.73 -7.89
C ALA A 290 -5.28 5.47 -8.86
N ARG A 291 -4.01 5.05 -8.94
CA ARG A 291 -3.04 5.61 -9.90
C ARG A 291 -3.48 5.43 -11.35
N SER A 292 -3.96 4.24 -11.72
CA SER A 292 -4.44 3.98 -13.08
C SER A 292 -5.71 4.75 -13.39
N ILE A 293 -6.63 4.85 -12.42
CA ILE A 293 -7.88 5.62 -12.57
C ILE A 293 -7.55 7.11 -12.82
N ILE A 294 -6.67 7.71 -12.01
CA ILE A 294 -6.23 9.10 -12.19
C ILE A 294 -5.63 9.31 -13.60
N GLY A 295 -4.81 8.37 -14.06
CA GLY A 295 -4.13 8.48 -15.34
C GLY A 295 -5.01 8.21 -16.57
N PHE A 296 -6.06 7.39 -16.43
CA PHE A 296 -6.70 6.76 -17.59
C PHE A 296 -8.23 6.67 -17.55
N ALA A 297 -8.92 6.97 -16.44
CA ALA A 297 -10.38 6.83 -16.37
C ALA A 297 -11.13 7.65 -17.43
N ARG A 298 -10.59 8.81 -17.80
CA ARG A 298 -11.14 9.68 -18.86
C ARG A 298 -10.80 9.22 -20.28
N GLN A 299 -9.88 8.27 -20.42
CA GLN A 299 -9.38 7.76 -21.70
C GLN A 299 -9.13 6.24 -21.58
N PRO A 300 -10.16 5.44 -21.26
CA PRO A 300 -9.99 4.00 -20.99
C PRO A 300 -9.40 3.26 -22.21
N ASN A 301 -9.71 3.71 -23.42
CA ASN A 301 -9.15 3.17 -24.66
C ASN A 301 -7.61 3.28 -24.72
N ARG A 302 -7.01 4.32 -24.14
CA ARG A 302 -5.55 4.47 -24.08
C ARG A 302 -4.94 3.40 -23.17
N TYR A 303 -5.56 3.15 -22.02
CA TYR A 303 -5.12 2.08 -21.12
C TYR A 303 -5.29 0.70 -21.77
N ARG A 304 -6.42 0.49 -22.45
CA ARG A 304 -6.68 -0.72 -23.23
C ARG A 304 -5.63 -0.95 -24.32
N ALA A 305 -5.23 0.10 -25.03
CA ALA A 305 -4.17 0.01 -26.05
C ALA A 305 -2.82 -0.40 -25.43
N ILE A 306 -2.46 0.17 -24.27
CA ILE A 306 -1.27 -0.24 -23.50
C ILE A 306 -1.36 -1.71 -23.10
N LEU A 307 -2.51 -2.16 -22.60
CA LEU A 307 -2.72 -3.57 -22.26
C LEU A 307 -2.58 -4.47 -23.48
N LYS A 308 -3.15 -4.08 -24.64
CA LYS A 308 -3.02 -4.84 -25.90
C LYS A 308 -1.57 -4.93 -26.37
N GLU A 309 -0.80 -3.85 -26.25
CA GLU A 309 0.63 -3.86 -26.59
C GLU A 309 1.41 -4.83 -25.69
N ILE A 310 1.14 -4.79 -24.38
CA ILE A 310 1.75 -5.69 -23.41
C ILE A 310 1.36 -7.16 -23.70
N THR A 311 0.07 -7.43 -23.98
CA THR A 311 -0.40 -8.80 -24.21
C THR A 311 0.01 -9.34 -25.58
N ALA A 312 0.17 -8.50 -26.60
CA ALA A 312 0.65 -8.93 -27.92
C ALA A 312 2.05 -9.56 -27.87
N GLY A 313 2.90 -9.12 -26.94
CA GLY A 313 4.24 -9.70 -26.72
C GLY A 313 4.26 -10.93 -25.80
N MET A 314 3.10 -11.39 -25.31
CA MET A 314 2.99 -12.45 -24.32
C MET A 314 2.96 -13.83 -24.97
N THR A 315 3.90 -14.69 -24.57
CA THR A 315 3.87 -16.12 -24.90
C THR A 315 3.47 -16.91 -23.67
N LEU A 316 3.15 -18.19 -23.85
CA LEU A 316 2.75 -19.05 -22.74
C LEU A 316 3.91 -19.24 -21.75
N GLU A 317 5.12 -19.40 -22.27
CA GLU A 317 6.35 -19.53 -21.48
C GLU A 317 6.61 -18.25 -20.68
N LYS A 318 6.37 -17.06 -21.26
CA LYS A 318 6.48 -15.79 -20.54
C LYS A 318 5.47 -15.68 -19.41
N LEU A 319 4.21 -16.08 -19.64
CA LEU A 319 3.17 -16.07 -18.62
C LEU A 319 3.48 -17.08 -17.50
N GLU A 320 3.96 -18.28 -17.84
CA GLU A 320 4.38 -19.28 -16.85
C GLU A 320 5.55 -18.77 -16.00
N GLN A 321 6.55 -18.14 -16.63
CA GLN A 321 7.65 -17.49 -15.92
C GLN A 321 7.16 -16.34 -15.03
N LEU A 322 6.18 -15.56 -15.49
CA LEU A 322 5.56 -14.48 -14.71
C LEU A 322 4.93 -15.02 -13.43
N LEU A 323 4.12 -16.09 -13.54
CA LEU A 323 3.47 -16.74 -12.39
C LEU A 323 4.49 -17.33 -11.43
N LYS A 324 5.51 -18.03 -11.93
CA LYS A 324 6.61 -18.57 -11.12
C LYS A 324 7.37 -17.48 -10.38
N LYS A 325 7.66 -16.35 -11.03
CA LYS A 325 8.33 -15.20 -10.42
C LYS A 325 7.45 -14.52 -9.36
N LEU A 326 6.18 -14.27 -9.66
CA LEU A 326 5.24 -13.68 -8.69
C LEU A 326 5.03 -14.58 -7.47
N HIS A 327 4.95 -15.89 -7.66
CA HIS A 327 4.88 -16.86 -6.57
C HIS A 327 6.06 -16.71 -5.60
N ARG A 328 7.27 -16.49 -6.13
CA ARG A 328 8.50 -16.32 -5.34
C ARG A 328 8.71 -14.90 -4.82
N LEU A 329 7.87 -13.95 -5.26
CA LEU A 329 8.13 -12.50 -5.16
C LEU A 329 9.47 -12.12 -5.80
N ASP A 330 9.90 -12.84 -6.84
CA ASP A 330 11.12 -12.53 -7.57
C ASP A 330 10.95 -11.21 -8.37
N ALA A 331 12.05 -10.61 -8.84
CA ALA A 331 11.97 -9.42 -9.69
C ALA A 331 11.26 -9.78 -11.01
N VAL A 332 10.02 -9.32 -11.16
CA VAL A 332 9.24 -9.48 -12.39
C VAL A 332 9.42 -8.23 -13.24
N ASP A 333 9.37 -8.37 -14.57
CA ASP A 333 9.28 -7.22 -15.47
C ASP A 333 8.08 -6.36 -15.06
N GLU A 334 8.39 -5.16 -14.54
CA GLU A 334 7.45 -4.28 -13.86
C GLU A 334 6.30 -3.84 -14.75
N ALA A 335 6.57 -3.71 -16.06
CA ALA A 335 5.60 -3.21 -17.01
C ALA A 335 4.50 -4.23 -17.27
N ILE A 336 4.88 -5.50 -17.38
CA ILE A 336 3.99 -6.59 -17.79
C ILE A 336 3.22 -7.13 -16.59
N SER A 337 3.91 -7.38 -15.47
CA SER A 337 3.32 -8.12 -14.36
C SER A 337 2.17 -7.39 -13.69
N HIS A 338 2.39 -6.13 -13.31
CA HIS A 338 1.50 -5.41 -12.41
C HIS A 338 0.29 -4.79 -13.09
N ARG A 339 0.22 -4.87 -14.42
CA ARG A 339 -0.92 -4.41 -15.21
C ARG A 339 -1.85 -5.54 -15.59
N ILE A 340 -1.36 -6.78 -15.57
CA ILE A 340 -2.12 -7.97 -15.93
C ILE A 340 -2.54 -8.73 -14.67
N LEU A 341 -1.59 -8.97 -13.77
CA LEU A 341 -1.81 -9.75 -12.56
C LEU A 341 -1.71 -8.88 -11.29
N GLY A 342 -2.68 -9.06 -10.41
CA GLY A 342 -2.72 -8.48 -9.08
C GLY A 342 -2.25 -9.45 -7.99
N ILE A 343 -1.88 -8.86 -6.85
CA ILE A 343 -1.69 -9.56 -5.58
C ILE A 343 -2.75 -9.06 -4.63
N TYR A 344 -3.49 -9.98 -4.02
CA TYR A 344 -4.59 -9.71 -3.10
C TYR A 344 -4.37 -10.49 -1.81
N PRO A 345 -4.92 -10.07 -0.66
CA PRO A 345 -4.83 -10.87 0.56
C PRO A 345 -5.57 -12.20 0.40
N GLY A 346 -5.12 -13.22 1.14
CA GLY A 346 -5.86 -14.46 1.34
C GLY A 346 -6.74 -14.39 2.59
N GLU A 347 -7.03 -15.56 3.19
CA GLU A 347 -7.74 -15.66 4.47
C GLU A 347 -7.04 -14.85 5.57
N GLU A 348 -5.70 -14.89 5.60
CA GLU A 348 -4.89 -14.02 6.45
C GLU A 348 -4.23 -12.91 5.62
N ARG A 349 -3.87 -11.80 6.29
CA ARG A 349 -3.19 -10.68 5.64
C ARG A 349 -1.77 -11.01 5.19
N ILE A 350 -1.17 -12.06 5.77
CA ILE A 350 0.12 -12.61 5.36
C ILE A 350 0.01 -13.51 4.13
N ASP A 351 -1.17 -14.10 3.95
CA ASP A 351 -1.47 -14.91 2.78
C ASP A 351 -1.72 -14.01 1.58
N ARG A 352 -1.42 -14.56 0.41
CA ARG A 352 -1.68 -13.87 -0.84
C ARG A 352 -2.34 -14.78 -1.85
N THR A 353 -3.24 -14.18 -2.62
CA THR A 353 -3.76 -14.73 -3.85
C THR A 353 -3.25 -13.91 -5.03
N LEU A 354 -3.17 -14.56 -6.18
CA LEU A 354 -2.67 -14.01 -7.43
C LEU A 354 -3.70 -14.28 -8.52
N GLY A 355 -3.96 -13.27 -9.35
CA GLY A 355 -4.91 -13.41 -10.44
C GLY A 355 -4.97 -12.22 -11.36
N PHE A 356 -5.74 -12.35 -12.44
CA PHE A 356 -6.04 -11.20 -13.30
C PHE A 356 -6.82 -10.15 -12.50
N HIS A 357 -6.58 -8.86 -12.77
CA HIS A 357 -7.31 -7.83 -12.03
C HIS A 357 -8.81 -7.85 -12.30
N THR A 358 -9.21 -8.21 -13.52
CA THR A 358 -10.61 -8.24 -13.98
C THR A 358 -10.78 -9.28 -15.09
N SER A 359 -12.03 -9.64 -15.37
CA SER A 359 -12.39 -10.51 -16.50
C SER A 359 -12.06 -9.90 -17.86
N GLU A 360 -12.07 -8.57 -17.99
CA GLU A 360 -11.69 -7.89 -19.23
C GLU A 360 -10.18 -8.02 -19.50
N ILE A 361 -9.33 -7.90 -18.48
CA ILE A 361 -7.89 -8.15 -18.65
C ILE A 361 -7.63 -9.61 -19.01
N TYR A 362 -8.33 -10.55 -18.35
CA TYR A 362 -8.30 -11.96 -18.74
C TYR A 362 -8.66 -12.16 -20.22
N ARG A 363 -9.75 -11.53 -20.68
CA ARG A 363 -10.18 -11.59 -22.08
C ARG A 363 -9.12 -11.04 -23.04
N LEU A 364 -8.49 -9.91 -22.72
CA LEU A 364 -7.42 -9.34 -23.55
C LEU A 364 -6.19 -10.25 -23.65
N VAL A 365 -5.87 -10.96 -22.57
CA VAL A 365 -4.82 -11.99 -22.59
C VAL A 365 -5.26 -13.14 -23.49
N LYS A 366 -6.46 -13.70 -23.28
CA LYS A 366 -7.02 -14.78 -24.11
C LYS A 366 -7.04 -14.44 -25.60
N GLU A 367 -7.46 -13.23 -25.95
CA GLU A 367 -7.44 -12.72 -27.33
C GLU A 367 -6.05 -12.66 -27.94
N ALA A 368 -5.05 -12.22 -27.17
CA ALA A 368 -3.67 -12.12 -27.65
C ALA A 368 -3.06 -13.49 -27.98
N PHE A 369 -3.45 -14.54 -27.25
CA PHE A 369 -3.07 -15.92 -27.58
C PHE A 369 -3.81 -16.46 -28.82
N GLY A 370 -5.03 -15.98 -29.09
CA GLY A 370 -5.80 -16.38 -30.27
C GLY A 370 -5.94 -17.91 -30.38
N ARG A 371 -5.51 -18.48 -31.51
CA ARG A 371 -5.56 -19.94 -31.74
C ARG A 371 -4.59 -20.75 -30.87
N SER A 372 -3.59 -20.10 -30.27
CA SER A 372 -2.66 -20.76 -29.34
C SER A 372 -3.20 -20.85 -27.91
N TRP A 373 -4.40 -20.31 -27.65
CA TRP A 373 -5.06 -20.45 -26.36
C TRP A 373 -5.51 -21.90 -26.13
N ASP A 374 -4.77 -22.60 -25.28
CA ASP A 374 -5.13 -23.92 -24.76
C ASP A 374 -5.64 -23.76 -23.33
N ALA A 375 -6.94 -23.82 -23.16
CA ALA A 375 -7.59 -23.57 -21.89
C ALA A 375 -7.24 -24.64 -20.82
N GLN A 376 -7.05 -25.90 -21.24
CA GLN A 376 -6.64 -26.98 -20.33
C GLN A 376 -5.21 -26.75 -19.83
N ARG A 377 -4.31 -26.34 -20.72
CA ARG A 377 -2.93 -25.99 -20.34
C ARG A 377 -2.88 -24.74 -19.46
N MET A 378 -3.69 -23.72 -19.74
CA MET A 378 -3.81 -22.53 -18.89
C MET A 378 -4.33 -22.90 -17.50
N PHE A 379 -5.39 -23.70 -17.41
CA PHE A 379 -5.91 -24.21 -16.14
C PHE A 379 -4.82 -24.96 -15.36
N ALA A 380 -4.13 -25.92 -16.00
CA ALA A 380 -3.05 -26.68 -15.35
C ALA A 380 -1.91 -25.77 -14.85
N MET A 381 -1.54 -24.76 -15.62
CA MET A 381 -0.53 -23.78 -15.25
C MET A 381 -0.94 -22.95 -14.01
N PHE A 382 -2.14 -22.37 -14.01
CA PHE A 382 -2.64 -21.60 -12.85
C PHE A 382 -2.95 -22.49 -11.64
N ASN A 383 -3.30 -23.77 -11.84
CA ASN A 383 -3.53 -24.69 -10.72
C ASN A 383 -2.22 -25.20 -10.08
N SER A 384 -1.10 -25.14 -10.84
CA SER A 384 0.22 -25.57 -10.35
C SER A 384 0.83 -24.66 -9.28
N VAL A 385 0.32 -23.42 -9.16
CA VAL A 385 0.74 -22.43 -8.15
C VAL A 385 -0.42 -22.20 -7.19
N GLY A 386 -0.21 -22.51 -5.90
CA GLY A 386 -1.28 -22.49 -4.89
C GLY A 386 -2.04 -21.15 -4.81
N GLN A 387 -1.30 -20.04 -4.92
CA GLN A 387 -1.85 -18.68 -4.85
C GLN A 387 -2.73 -18.29 -6.04
N THR A 388 -2.66 -19.03 -7.15
CA THR A 388 -3.40 -18.73 -8.39
C THR A 388 -4.61 -19.65 -8.61
N ARG A 389 -4.91 -20.53 -7.64
CA ARG A 389 -6.03 -21.49 -7.75
C ARG A 389 -7.39 -20.84 -7.95
N GLY A 390 -7.67 -19.71 -7.28
CA GLY A 390 -8.91 -18.95 -7.53
C GLY A 390 -9.05 -18.55 -9.00
N THR A 391 -7.95 -18.11 -9.63
CA THR A 391 -7.95 -17.80 -11.07
C THR A 391 -8.14 -19.05 -11.93
N ALA A 392 -7.59 -20.20 -11.52
CA ALA A 392 -7.84 -21.47 -12.21
C ALA A 392 -9.33 -21.86 -12.17
N GLY A 393 -10.04 -21.58 -11.07
CA GLY A 393 -11.49 -21.74 -10.98
C GLY A 393 -12.25 -20.95 -12.06
N HIS A 394 -11.95 -19.66 -12.20
CA HIS A 394 -12.52 -18.80 -13.25
C HIS A 394 -12.24 -19.30 -14.67
N LEU A 395 -11.03 -19.82 -14.91
CA LEU A 395 -10.69 -20.44 -16.19
C LEU A 395 -11.58 -21.67 -16.47
N LEU A 396 -11.84 -22.50 -15.45
CA LEU A 396 -12.67 -23.69 -15.58
C LEU A 396 -14.14 -23.34 -15.87
N GLU A 397 -14.66 -22.30 -15.23
CA GLU A 397 -16.01 -21.79 -15.50
C GLU A 397 -16.17 -21.33 -16.96
N ASP A 398 -15.19 -20.57 -17.47
CA ASP A 398 -15.17 -20.11 -18.87
C ASP A 398 -15.06 -21.29 -19.86
N ILE A 399 -14.33 -22.36 -19.52
CA ILE A 399 -14.24 -23.59 -20.33
C ILE A 399 -15.55 -24.35 -20.35
N THR A 400 -16.20 -24.49 -19.19
CA THR A 400 -17.39 -25.32 -19.03
C THR A 400 -18.68 -24.60 -19.44
N GLY A 401 -18.62 -23.29 -19.65
CA GLY A 401 -19.79 -22.45 -19.94
C GLY A 401 -20.77 -22.34 -18.76
N ARG A 402 -20.38 -22.82 -17.58
CA ARG A 402 -21.15 -22.71 -16.34
C ARG A 402 -20.61 -21.52 -15.56
N ARG A 403 -21.43 -20.49 -15.38
CA ARG A 403 -21.21 -19.51 -14.31
C ARG A 403 -21.77 -20.14 -13.04
N CYS A 404 -20.94 -20.23 -12.00
CA CYS A 404 -21.40 -20.63 -10.67
C CYS A 404 -22.27 -19.53 -10.04
#